data_AF-A0AAV5SY05-F1
#
_entry.id   AF-A0AAV5SY05-F1
#
_cell.length_a   1.000
_cell.length_b   1.000
_cell.length_c   1.000
_cell.angle_alpha   90.00
_cell.angle_beta   90.00
_cell.angle_gamma   90.00
#
_symmetry.space_group_name_H-M   'P 1'
#
loop_
_entity.id
_entity.type
_entity.pdbx_description
1 polymer ?
#
loop_
_entity_poly.entity_id
_entity_poly.type
_entity_poly.pdbx_seq_one_letter_code
_entity_poly.pdbx_strand_id
1 'polypeptide(L)'
;MGKVALSFLLLISFAHGKICPSGYSQAPNDGDCFKILVYYNTWIPAYTPKTFPEVEADCNSAGGGLLASIHSDEENEFIRTLVRSTGYCADYSITNIGIRCVGLECKWDDGSLVTYTNFDPLDRPDEKYTLCFGLLAGVWEAKSCGDKYESDCWACSVRAQKVECTNDEWSYKGGCVSVQTSPVDGKNARDSCPGGGKLVSIHGDDMIFTADGDSTPIGMGWAAQFTGKQI
;
A
#
# COMPACT_ATOMS: atom_id res chain seq x y z
N MET A 1 -52.78 -26.92 13.93
CA MET A 1 -52.47 -25.51 13.67
C MET A 1 -50.98 -25.31 13.88
N GLY A 2 -50.24 -25.10 12.81
CA GLY A 2 -48.77 -25.18 12.77
C GLY A 2 -48.08 -23.96 13.39
N LYS A 3 -46.97 -24.21 14.11
CA LYS A 3 -46.06 -23.16 14.58
C LYS A 3 -45.21 -22.71 13.40
N VAL A 4 -45.43 -21.48 12.94
CA VAL A 4 -44.53 -20.81 11.98
C VAL A 4 -43.29 -20.40 12.76
N ALA A 5 -42.17 -21.06 12.50
CA ALA A 5 -40.87 -20.64 13.02
C ALA A 5 -40.39 -19.46 12.17
N LEU A 6 -40.35 -18.26 12.78
CA LEU A 6 -39.72 -17.09 12.18
C LEU A 6 -38.20 -17.33 12.15
N SER A 7 -37.67 -17.69 10.99
CA SER A 7 -36.23 -17.77 10.76
C SER A 7 -35.69 -16.34 10.67
N PHE A 8 -35.08 -15.86 11.76
CA PHE A 8 -34.26 -14.66 11.72
C PHE A 8 -32.98 -14.99 10.94
N LEU A 9 -32.94 -14.57 9.67
CA LEU A 9 -31.69 -14.48 8.92
C LEU A 9 -30.80 -13.44 9.64
N LEU A 10 -29.88 -13.92 10.47
CA LEU A 10 -28.77 -13.13 10.99
C LEU A 10 -27.97 -12.62 9.79
N LEU A 11 -28.11 -11.32 9.48
CA LEU A 11 -27.22 -10.63 8.56
C LEU A 11 -25.84 -10.58 9.21
N ILE A 12 -24.98 -11.53 8.86
CA ILE A 12 -23.59 -11.55 9.31
C ILE A 12 -22.91 -10.32 8.70
N SER A 13 -22.64 -9.32 9.53
CA SER A 13 -21.91 -8.12 9.10
C SER A 13 -20.42 -8.41 9.15
N PHE A 14 -19.86 -8.88 8.05
CA PHE A 14 -18.41 -9.04 7.92
C PHE A 14 -17.77 -7.67 7.74
N ALA A 15 -16.88 -7.30 8.67
CA ALA A 15 -15.99 -6.16 8.48
C ALA A 15 -14.88 -6.57 7.50
N HIS A 16 -14.66 -5.75 6.48
CA HIS A 16 -13.65 -6.00 5.46
C HIS A 16 -12.51 -4.99 5.62
N GLY A 17 -11.28 -5.46 5.81
CA GLY A 17 -10.07 -4.65 5.73
C GLY A 17 -9.36 -4.88 4.40
N LYS A 18 -8.54 -3.94 3.93
CA LYS A 18 -7.59 -4.21 2.84
C LYS A 18 -6.13 -4.17 3.30
N ILE A 19 -5.39 -5.29 3.24
CA ILE A 19 -3.99 -5.37 3.70
C ILE A 19 -3.00 -5.19 2.54
N CYS A 20 -1.88 -4.51 2.82
CA CYS A 20 -0.72 -4.46 1.93
C CYS A 20 0.28 -5.59 2.21
N PRO A 21 0.91 -6.16 1.16
CA PRO A 21 2.03 -7.08 1.33
C PRO A 21 3.19 -6.46 2.13
N SER A 22 4.05 -7.32 2.69
CA SER A 22 5.20 -6.87 3.48
C SER A 22 6.08 -5.88 2.71
N GLY A 23 6.37 -4.73 3.33
CA GLY A 23 7.20 -3.67 2.75
C GLY A 23 6.46 -2.74 1.79
N TYR A 24 5.14 -2.91 1.59
CA TYR A 24 4.29 -1.92 0.94
C TYR A 24 3.50 -1.13 1.99
N SER A 25 3.22 0.13 1.67
CA SER A 25 2.43 1.05 2.50
C SER A 25 1.12 1.38 1.78
N GLN A 26 0.00 1.36 2.51
CA GLN A 26 -1.31 1.64 1.93
C GLN A 26 -1.50 3.14 1.72
N ALA A 27 -1.95 3.54 0.54
CA ALA A 27 -2.42 4.90 0.30
C ALA A 27 -3.69 5.21 1.13
N PRO A 28 -4.00 6.49 1.38
CA PRO A 28 -5.23 6.89 2.06
C PRO A 28 -6.51 6.35 1.39
N ASN A 29 -7.64 6.41 2.10
CA ASN A 29 -8.98 6.07 1.58
C ASN A 29 -9.09 4.65 1.02
N ASP A 30 -8.45 3.67 1.66
CA ASP A 30 -8.39 2.27 1.22
C ASP A 30 -7.84 2.09 -0.21
N GLY A 31 -6.96 3.01 -0.60
CA GLY A 31 -6.25 3.00 -1.88
C GLY A 31 -5.28 1.84 -2.01
N ASP A 32 -4.57 1.83 -3.14
CA ASP A 32 -3.62 0.77 -3.44
C ASP A 32 -2.35 0.87 -2.55
N CYS A 33 -1.57 -0.20 -2.59
CA CYS A 33 -0.37 -0.34 -1.78
C CYS A 33 0.85 0.02 -2.60
N PHE A 34 1.73 0.86 -2.06
CA PHE A 34 2.89 1.38 -2.77
C PHE A 34 4.20 1.08 -2.05
N LYS A 35 5.27 0.89 -2.84
CA LYS A 35 6.64 0.73 -2.35
C LYS A 35 7.60 1.47 -3.26
N ILE A 36 8.56 2.15 -2.67
CA ILE A 36 9.65 2.81 -3.42
C ILE A 36 10.88 1.91 -3.40
N LEU A 37 11.39 1.58 -4.59
CA LEU A 37 12.65 0.89 -4.77
C LEU A 37 13.75 1.90 -5.11
N VAL A 38 14.86 1.77 -4.41
CA VAL A 38 16.07 2.57 -4.63
C VAL A 38 17.25 1.62 -4.74
N TYR A 39 18.09 1.83 -5.76
CA TYR A 39 19.24 0.98 -6.07
C TYR A 39 20.55 1.68 -5.70
N TYR A 40 20.61 2.19 -4.47
CA TYR A 40 21.79 2.86 -3.92
C TYR A 40 22.64 1.88 -3.10
N ASN A 41 23.93 1.81 -3.39
CA ASN A 41 24.88 1.00 -2.63
C ASN A 41 25.54 1.89 -1.55
N THR A 42 25.43 1.50 -0.28
CA THR A 42 26.01 2.28 0.83
C THR A 42 27.50 2.00 1.06
N TRP A 43 28.00 0.84 0.61
CA TRP A 43 29.41 0.44 0.74
C TRP A 43 30.28 1.10 -0.32
N ILE A 44 29.74 1.25 -1.53
CA ILE A 44 30.30 2.05 -2.61
C ILE A 44 29.23 3.10 -2.92
N PRO A 45 29.34 4.35 -2.43
CA PRO A 45 28.26 5.35 -2.44
C PRO A 45 27.90 5.78 -3.87
N ALA A 46 27.16 4.91 -4.54
CA ALA A 46 26.89 4.94 -5.95
C ALA A 46 25.54 4.28 -6.22
N TYR A 47 24.84 4.81 -7.21
CA TYR A 47 23.59 4.22 -7.69
C TYR A 47 23.85 3.20 -8.79
N THR A 48 22.98 2.19 -8.86
CA THR A 48 22.95 1.23 -9.96
C THR A 48 21.73 1.53 -10.83
N PRO A 49 21.90 2.12 -12.03
CA PRO A 49 20.79 2.37 -12.93
C PRO A 49 20.07 1.07 -13.30
N LYS A 50 18.74 1.12 -13.36
CA LYS A 50 17.88 0.00 -13.77
C LYS A 50 17.02 0.37 -14.97
N THR A 51 16.59 -0.63 -15.71
CA THR A 51 15.57 -0.51 -16.76
C THR A 51 14.17 -0.81 -16.23
N PHE A 52 13.15 -0.36 -16.95
CA PHE A 52 11.75 -0.71 -16.68
C PHE A 52 11.53 -2.23 -16.50
N PRO A 53 11.97 -3.12 -17.41
CA PRO A 53 11.75 -4.55 -17.25
C PRO A 53 12.48 -5.16 -16.04
N GLU A 54 13.68 -4.67 -15.71
CA GLU A 54 14.42 -5.15 -14.53
C GLU A 54 13.66 -4.80 -13.25
N VAL A 55 13.13 -3.57 -13.14
CA VAL A 55 12.40 -3.15 -11.95
C VAL A 55 11.01 -3.74 -11.89
N GLU A 56 10.34 -3.93 -13.02
CA GLU A 56 9.06 -4.65 -13.06
C GLU A 56 9.20 -6.08 -12.53
N ALA A 57 10.30 -6.78 -12.86
CA ALA A 57 10.61 -8.08 -12.27
C ALA A 57 10.86 -7.99 -10.75
N ASP A 58 11.55 -6.93 -10.29
CA ASP A 58 11.78 -6.70 -8.87
C ASP A 58 10.46 -6.40 -8.11
N CYS A 59 9.56 -5.57 -8.66
CA CYS A 59 8.22 -5.31 -8.12
C CYS A 59 7.42 -6.62 -7.96
N ASN A 60 7.49 -7.51 -8.95
CA ASN A 60 6.83 -8.81 -8.92
C ASN A 60 7.40 -9.69 -7.81
N SER A 61 8.72 -9.75 -7.68
CA SER A 61 9.39 -10.54 -6.62
C SER A 61 9.11 -10.03 -5.20
N ALA A 62 8.78 -8.74 -5.07
CA ALA A 62 8.56 -8.08 -3.79
C ALA A 62 7.15 -8.30 -3.18
N GLY A 63 6.28 -9.08 -3.83
CA GLY A 63 4.91 -9.32 -3.35
C GLY A 63 3.83 -9.32 -4.43
N GLY A 64 4.21 -9.48 -5.70
CA GLY A 64 3.29 -9.57 -6.84
C GLY A 64 2.88 -8.22 -7.45
N GLY A 65 3.72 -7.20 -7.34
CA GLY A 65 3.44 -5.86 -7.88
C GLY A 65 3.99 -5.59 -9.27
N LEU A 66 3.44 -4.55 -9.89
CA LEU A 66 3.96 -3.97 -11.12
C LEU A 66 4.45 -2.54 -10.83
N LEU A 67 5.03 -1.88 -11.83
CA LEU A 67 5.31 -0.46 -11.71
C LEU A 67 4.01 0.31 -11.46
N ALA A 68 4.10 1.34 -10.62
CA ALA A 68 2.95 1.93 -9.99
C ALA A 68 1.94 2.52 -11.00
N SER A 69 0.69 2.10 -10.88
CA SER A 69 -0.49 2.80 -11.38
C SER A 69 -1.00 3.81 -10.36
N ILE A 70 -1.49 4.96 -10.82
CA ILE A 70 -1.98 6.04 -9.97
C ILE A 70 -3.39 6.43 -10.41
N HIS A 71 -4.34 6.37 -9.49
CA HIS A 71 -5.77 6.52 -9.76
C HIS A 71 -6.43 7.70 -9.06
N SER A 72 -5.68 8.45 -8.25
CA SER A 72 -6.17 9.62 -7.51
C SER A 72 -5.05 10.61 -7.18
N ASP A 73 -5.41 11.83 -6.81
CA ASP A 73 -4.46 12.82 -6.30
C ASP A 73 -3.91 12.41 -4.93
N GLU A 74 -4.71 11.73 -4.10
CA GLU A 74 -4.23 11.21 -2.81
C GLU A 74 -3.14 10.15 -2.99
N GLU A 75 -3.28 9.22 -3.94
CA GLU A 75 -2.23 8.25 -4.27
C GLU A 75 -0.97 8.95 -4.82
N ASN A 76 -1.15 9.97 -5.67
CA ASN A 76 -0.04 10.73 -6.22
C ASN A 76 0.77 11.46 -5.13
N GLU A 77 0.10 12.16 -4.20
CA GLU A 77 0.78 12.84 -3.09
C GLU A 77 1.34 11.83 -2.07
N PHE A 78 0.68 10.69 -1.91
CA PHE A 78 1.19 9.60 -1.07
C PHE A 78 2.52 9.07 -1.59
N ILE A 79 2.62 8.76 -2.89
CA ILE A 79 3.89 8.34 -3.52
C ILE A 79 4.94 9.44 -3.35
N ARG A 80 4.60 10.71 -3.57
CA ARG A 80 5.54 11.84 -3.36
C ARG A 80 6.09 11.86 -1.94
N THR A 81 5.25 11.61 -0.95
CA THR A 81 5.64 11.57 0.47
C THR A 81 6.51 10.35 0.77
N LEU A 82 6.18 9.18 0.22
CA LEU A 82 7.00 7.97 0.35
C LEU A 82 8.40 8.17 -0.24
N VAL A 83 8.51 8.77 -1.42
CA VAL A 83 9.78 9.07 -2.08
C VAL A 83 10.68 9.92 -1.17
N ARG A 84 10.14 11.01 -0.58
CA ARG A 84 10.87 11.85 0.38
C ARG A 84 11.32 11.10 1.62
N SER A 85 10.49 10.18 2.11
CA SER A 85 10.81 9.39 3.30
C SER A 85 11.97 8.41 3.10
N THR A 86 12.31 8.06 1.85
CA THR A 86 13.44 7.16 1.57
C THR A 86 14.79 7.78 1.94
N GLY A 87 14.93 9.11 1.86
CA GLY A 87 16.20 9.82 2.05
C GLY A 87 17.26 9.54 0.97
N TYR A 88 16.98 8.67 0.00
CA TYR A 88 17.89 8.27 -1.07
C TYR A 88 17.43 8.72 -2.46
N CYS A 89 16.13 9.02 -2.64
CA CYS A 89 15.70 9.73 -3.83
C CYS A 89 16.10 11.21 -3.65
N ALA A 90 17.03 11.71 -4.46
CA ALA A 90 17.39 13.12 -4.42
C ALA A 90 16.15 13.98 -4.76
N ASP A 91 16.10 15.22 -4.30
CA ASP A 91 14.97 16.13 -4.59
C ASP A 91 14.73 16.35 -6.10
N TYR A 92 15.73 16.05 -6.93
CA TYR A 92 15.70 16.13 -8.39
C TYR A 92 15.62 14.76 -9.09
N SER A 93 15.49 13.67 -8.33
CA SER A 93 15.36 12.33 -8.88
C SER A 93 13.94 12.10 -9.36
N ILE A 94 13.82 11.61 -10.60
CA ILE A 94 12.53 11.17 -11.12
C ILE A 94 12.22 9.79 -10.54
N THR A 95 11.01 9.63 -10.01
CA THR A 95 10.49 8.33 -9.57
C THR A 95 9.67 7.71 -10.69
N ASN A 96 10.22 6.72 -11.38
CA ASN A 96 9.55 6.02 -12.47
C ASN A 96 8.24 5.35 -11.99
N ILE A 97 7.20 5.47 -12.80
CA ILE A 97 5.87 4.87 -12.60
C ILE A 97 5.48 4.06 -13.84
N GLY A 98 4.43 3.24 -13.76
CA GLY A 98 4.08 2.27 -14.79
C GLY A 98 3.26 2.80 -15.97
N ILE A 99 3.27 4.10 -16.26
CA ILE A 99 2.53 4.66 -17.41
C ILE A 99 3.41 4.79 -18.64
N ARG A 100 2.90 4.28 -19.75
CA ARG A 100 3.49 4.42 -21.09
C ARG A 100 2.46 4.98 -22.05
N CYS A 101 2.86 5.99 -22.81
CA CYS A 101 2.05 6.61 -23.86
C CYS A 101 2.69 6.36 -25.23
N VAL A 102 1.89 5.84 -26.17
CA VAL A 102 2.26 5.72 -27.58
C VAL A 102 1.41 6.73 -28.35
N GLY A 103 2.03 7.83 -28.79
CA GLY A 103 1.25 8.98 -29.23
C GLY A 103 0.48 9.58 -28.04
N LEU A 104 -0.82 9.82 -28.25
CA LEU A 104 -1.73 10.30 -27.21
C LEU A 104 -2.39 9.18 -26.39
N GLU A 105 -2.15 7.92 -26.74
CA GLU A 105 -2.74 6.78 -26.04
C GLU A 105 -1.85 6.32 -24.89
N CYS A 106 -2.29 6.57 -23.66
CA CYS A 106 -1.60 6.17 -22.44
C CYS A 106 -2.20 4.91 -21.81
N LYS A 107 -1.35 4.03 -21.28
CA LYS A 107 -1.74 2.80 -20.59
C LYS A 107 -0.84 2.57 -19.38
N TRP A 108 -1.45 2.06 -18.31
CA TRP A 108 -0.72 1.51 -17.18
C TRP A 108 -0.24 0.09 -17.49
N ASP A 109 0.94 -0.29 -17.00
CA ASP A 109 1.49 -1.64 -17.18
C ASP A 109 0.65 -2.72 -16.47
N ASP A 110 -0.11 -2.35 -15.42
CA ASP A 110 -1.08 -3.23 -14.76
C ASP A 110 -2.40 -3.41 -15.52
N GLY A 111 -2.55 -2.74 -16.67
CA GLY A 111 -3.75 -2.81 -17.51
C GLY A 111 -4.97 -2.07 -16.96
N SER A 112 -4.84 -1.37 -15.84
CA SER A 112 -5.91 -0.53 -15.28
C SER A 112 -6.24 0.65 -16.19
N LEU A 113 -7.43 1.21 -16.00
CA LEU A 113 -7.87 2.38 -16.77
C LEU A 113 -7.13 3.65 -16.32
N VAL A 114 -6.76 4.49 -17.30
CA VAL A 114 -6.22 5.82 -17.04
C VAL A 114 -7.38 6.78 -16.75
N THR A 115 -7.79 6.87 -15.49
CA THR A 115 -8.86 7.76 -15.01
C THR A 115 -8.34 9.03 -14.33
N TYR A 116 -7.06 9.06 -14.00
CA TYR A 116 -6.36 10.16 -13.35
C TYR A 116 -5.05 10.43 -14.09
N THR A 117 -4.70 11.70 -14.23
CA THR A 117 -3.44 12.12 -14.85
C THR A 117 -2.88 13.34 -14.14
N ASN A 118 -1.56 13.39 -13.97
CA ASN A 118 -0.89 14.57 -13.43
C ASN A 118 0.35 14.96 -14.24
N PHE A 119 0.24 14.91 -15.56
CA PHE A 119 1.30 15.32 -16.49
C PHE A 119 1.74 16.75 -16.24
N ASP A 120 3.05 16.97 -16.26
CA ASP A 120 3.60 18.32 -16.34
C ASP A 120 3.01 19.02 -17.57
N PRO A 121 2.52 20.27 -17.45
CA PRO A 121 2.01 21.02 -18.59
C PRO A 121 2.99 21.15 -19.77
N LEU A 122 4.29 21.09 -19.53
CA LEU A 122 5.36 21.19 -20.51
C LEU A 122 5.75 19.82 -21.09
N ASP A 123 5.58 18.74 -20.33
CA ASP A 123 5.98 17.38 -20.72
C ASP A 123 4.76 16.46 -20.77
N ARG A 124 3.87 16.69 -21.74
CA ARG A 124 2.68 15.88 -21.99
C ARG A 124 2.94 14.75 -22.99
N PRO A 125 2.05 13.75 -23.08
CA PRO A 125 2.08 12.79 -24.19
C PRO A 125 2.13 13.52 -25.54
N ASP A 126 3.00 13.04 -26.43
CA ASP A 126 3.25 13.62 -27.75
C ASP A 126 2.85 12.62 -28.83
N GLU A 127 2.11 13.08 -29.85
CA GLU A 127 1.60 12.26 -30.97
C GLU A 127 2.67 11.44 -31.69
N LYS A 128 3.93 11.90 -31.69
CA LYS A 128 5.03 11.30 -32.48
C LYS A 128 5.87 10.31 -31.69
N TYR A 129 5.83 10.36 -30.37
CA TYR A 129 6.80 9.66 -29.53
C TYR A 129 6.13 8.57 -28.68
N THR A 130 6.96 7.60 -28.28
CA THR A 130 6.63 6.69 -27.18
C THR A 130 7.33 7.21 -25.95
N LEU A 131 6.55 7.61 -24.94
CA LEU A 131 7.04 8.22 -23.72
C LEU A 131 6.64 7.36 -22.52
N CYS A 132 7.56 7.22 -21.58
CA CYS A 132 7.31 6.73 -20.25
C CYS A 132 7.34 7.92 -19.30
N PHE A 133 6.74 7.82 -18.12
CA PHE A 133 6.70 8.94 -17.20
C PHE A 133 7.20 8.57 -15.82
N GLY A 134 7.66 9.58 -15.09
CA GLY A 134 7.99 9.46 -13.69
C GLY A 134 7.61 10.71 -12.92
N LEU A 135 7.43 10.55 -11.62
CA LEU A 135 7.06 11.61 -10.72
C LEU A 135 8.29 12.42 -10.30
N LEU A 136 8.30 13.72 -10.63
CA LEU A 136 9.24 14.70 -10.09
C LEU A 136 8.47 15.74 -9.28
N ALA A 137 8.81 15.89 -8.00
CA ALA A 137 8.15 16.85 -7.11
C ALA A 137 6.60 16.78 -7.06
N GLY A 138 6.00 15.69 -7.52
CA GLY A 138 4.55 15.46 -7.56
C GLY A 138 3.92 15.53 -8.95
N VAL A 139 4.60 16.05 -9.96
CA VAL A 139 4.12 16.09 -11.36
C VAL A 139 4.78 15.00 -12.20
N TRP A 140 4.13 14.57 -13.28
CA TRP A 140 4.65 13.51 -14.14
C TRP A 140 5.41 14.10 -15.31
N GLU A 141 6.72 13.83 -15.36
CA GLU A 141 7.60 14.26 -16.44
C GLU A 141 7.88 13.13 -17.41
N ALA A 142 7.97 13.49 -18.69
CA ALA A 142 8.21 12.55 -19.78
C ALA A 142 9.66 12.09 -19.82
N LYS A 143 9.85 10.81 -20.14
CA LYS A 143 11.15 10.18 -20.34
C LYS A 143 11.10 9.21 -21.52
N SER A 144 12.26 8.95 -22.11
CA SER A 144 12.42 7.82 -23.01
C SER A 144 12.38 6.52 -22.19
N CYS A 145 11.52 5.58 -22.61
CA CYS A 145 11.29 4.31 -21.90
C CYS A 145 12.53 3.41 -21.77
N GLY A 146 13.57 3.64 -22.57
CA GLY A 146 14.82 2.86 -22.54
C GLY A 146 15.94 3.51 -21.73
N ASP A 147 15.74 4.73 -21.25
CA ASP A 147 16.81 5.50 -20.63
C ASP A 147 17.10 4.99 -19.22
N LYS A 148 18.38 5.06 -18.85
CA LYS A 148 18.90 4.70 -17.54
C LYS A 148 19.48 5.95 -16.92
N TYR A 149 18.91 6.38 -15.80
CA TYR A 149 19.50 7.45 -15.00
C TYR A 149 19.99 6.89 -13.67
N GLU A 150 21.17 7.34 -13.25
CA GLU A 150 21.82 6.83 -12.04
C GLU A 150 20.96 7.07 -10.81
N SER A 151 20.40 8.26 -10.63
CA SER A 151 19.66 8.62 -9.41
C SER A 151 18.16 8.30 -9.46
N ASP A 152 17.68 7.53 -10.44
CA ASP A 152 16.25 7.25 -10.57
C ASP A 152 15.72 6.33 -9.46
N CYS A 153 14.56 6.71 -8.94
CA CYS A 153 13.76 5.88 -8.05
C CYS A 153 12.64 5.21 -8.83
N TRP A 154 12.00 4.22 -8.20
CA TRP A 154 10.94 3.44 -8.86
C TRP A 154 9.81 3.17 -7.88
N ALA A 155 8.58 3.44 -8.30
CA ALA A 155 7.40 3.10 -7.53
C ALA A 155 6.79 1.80 -8.04
N CYS A 156 6.56 0.85 -7.13
CA CYS A 156 5.76 -0.34 -7.38
C CYS A 156 4.37 -0.15 -6.76
N SER A 157 3.33 -0.69 -7.39
CA SER A 157 2.00 -0.82 -6.78
C SER A 157 1.48 -2.26 -6.79
N VAL A 158 0.66 -2.56 -5.79
CA VAL A 158 -0.18 -3.77 -5.70
C VAL A 158 -1.57 -3.37 -5.24
N ARG A 159 -2.60 -4.04 -5.77
CA ARG A 159 -3.95 -3.92 -5.24
C ARG A 159 -3.97 -4.36 -3.78
N ALA A 160 -4.55 -3.54 -2.92
CA ALA A 160 -4.70 -3.90 -1.51
C ALA A 160 -5.62 -5.13 -1.38
N GLN A 161 -5.15 -6.17 -0.69
CA GLN A 161 -5.86 -7.45 -0.59
C GLN A 161 -7.05 -7.32 0.35
N LYS A 162 -8.26 -7.64 -0.13
CA LYS A 162 -9.44 -7.69 0.73
C LYS A 162 -9.30 -8.83 1.74
N VAL A 163 -9.26 -8.49 3.01
CA VAL A 163 -9.25 -9.40 4.15
C VAL A 163 -10.61 -9.33 4.83
N GLU A 164 -11.21 -10.49 5.05
CA GLU A 164 -12.47 -10.62 5.76
C GLU A 164 -12.17 -10.90 7.23
N CYS A 165 -12.59 -9.98 8.10
CA CYS A 165 -12.45 -10.15 9.54
C CYS A 165 -13.56 -11.04 10.07
N THR A 166 -13.25 -11.85 11.08
CA THR A 166 -14.26 -12.63 11.80
C THR A 166 -15.11 -11.71 12.69
N ASN A 167 -16.22 -12.22 13.23
CA ASN A 167 -17.13 -11.43 14.06
C ASN A 167 -16.49 -10.88 15.35
N ASP A 168 -15.42 -11.51 15.82
CA ASP A 168 -14.71 -11.13 17.04
C ASP A 168 -13.53 -10.18 16.75
N GLU A 169 -13.43 -9.70 15.52
CA GLU A 169 -12.35 -8.85 15.02
C GLU A 169 -12.91 -7.57 14.39
N TRP A 170 -12.17 -6.48 14.58
CA TRP A 170 -12.44 -5.19 13.98
C TRP A 170 -11.49 -4.95 12.81
N SER A 171 -12.01 -4.43 11.70
CA SER A 171 -11.11 -3.95 10.65
C SER A 171 -10.46 -2.65 11.09
N TYR A 172 -9.13 -2.56 10.99
CA TYR A 172 -8.38 -1.35 11.31
C TYR A 172 -7.16 -1.18 10.41
N LYS A 173 -7.07 -0.01 9.75
CA LYS A 173 -6.01 0.35 8.76
C LYS A 173 -5.66 -0.82 7.84
N GLY A 174 -6.71 -1.42 7.28
CA GLY A 174 -6.54 -2.50 6.33
C GLY A 174 -6.42 -3.90 6.90
N GLY A 175 -6.03 -4.07 8.17
CA GLY A 175 -5.94 -5.37 8.84
C GLY A 175 -7.18 -5.73 9.66
N CYS A 176 -7.18 -6.93 10.25
CA CYS A 176 -8.15 -7.30 11.28
C CYS A 176 -7.45 -7.30 12.63
N VAL A 177 -8.08 -6.68 13.62
CA VAL A 177 -7.59 -6.62 14.99
C VAL A 177 -8.59 -7.16 15.98
N SER A 178 -8.11 -7.84 17.02
CA SER A 178 -8.94 -8.28 18.14
C SER A 178 -8.26 -7.96 19.47
N VAL A 179 -9.06 -7.90 20.53
CA VAL A 179 -8.61 -7.58 21.88
C VAL A 179 -8.88 -8.78 22.76
N GLN A 180 -7.83 -9.31 23.39
CA GLN A 180 -7.98 -10.39 24.37
C GLN A 180 -8.50 -9.81 25.69
N THR A 181 -9.73 -10.16 26.04
CA THR A 181 -10.40 -9.66 27.25
C THR A 181 -10.15 -10.54 28.48
N SER A 182 -9.69 -11.78 28.27
CA SER A 182 -9.35 -12.69 29.36
C SER A 182 -7.89 -12.51 29.80
N PRO A 183 -7.60 -12.38 31.12
CA PRO A 183 -6.24 -12.23 31.60
C PRO A 183 -5.37 -13.43 31.22
N VAL A 184 -4.28 -13.16 30.50
CA VAL A 184 -3.26 -14.15 30.11
C VAL A 184 -1.88 -13.58 30.40
N ASP A 185 -0.92 -14.42 30.78
CA ASP A 185 0.47 -13.98 30.89
C ASP A 185 1.08 -13.71 29.50
N GLY A 186 2.20 -12.98 29.45
CA GLY A 186 2.80 -12.55 28.17
C GLY A 186 3.32 -13.68 27.27
N LYS A 187 3.50 -14.91 27.80
CA LYS A 187 3.87 -16.08 27.01
C LYS A 187 2.62 -16.66 26.37
N ASN A 188 1.57 -16.85 27.16
CA ASN A 188 0.27 -17.33 26.71
C ASN A 188 -0.43 -16.35 25.77
N ALA A 189 -0.19 -15.03 25.90
CA ALA A 189 -0.73 -14.02 24.99
C ALA A 189 -0.27 -14.22 23.53
N ARG A 190 0.98 -14.66 23.31
CA ARG A 190 1.51 -14.94 21.96
C ARG A 190 0.88 -16.17 21.34
N ASP A 191 0.63 -17.18 22.17
CA ASP A 191 0.10 -18.47 21.73
C ASP A 191 -1.44 -18.48 21.63
N SER A 192 -2.12 -17.51 22.27
CA SER A 192 -3.58 -17.39 22.29
C SER A 192 -4.17 -16.69 21.07
N CYS A 193 -3.34 -16.31 20.10
CA CYS A 193 -3.77 -15.54 18.94
C CYS A 193 -4.66 -16.39 17.99
N PRO A 194 -5.96 -16.07 17.78
CA PRO A 194 -6.80 -16.81 16.84
C PRO A 194 -6.25 -16.80 15.41
N GLY A 195 -6.54 -17.86 14.66
CA GLY A 195 -6.27 -17.94 13.22
C GLY A 195 -4.79 -17.88 12.80
N GLY A 196 -3.84 -18.04 13.73
CA GLY A 196 -2.41 -17.90 13.44
C GLY A 196 -1.90 -16.45 13.44
N GLY A 197 -2.66 -15.53 14.04
CA GLY A 197 -2.29 -14.13 14.22
C GLY A 197 -1.07 -13.91 15.13
N LYS A 198 -0.65 -12.65 15.26
CA LYS A 198 0.45 -12.23 16.15
C LYS A 198 0.02 -11.04 17.01
N LEU A 199 0.74 -10.83 18.12
CA LEU A 199 0.59 -9.61 18.94
C LEU A 199 0.71 -8.35 18.08
N VAL A 200 -0.11 -7.34 18.36
CA VAL A 200 -0.08 -6.07 17.62
C VAL A 200 1.29 -5.40 17.74
N SER A 201 1.73 -4.77 16.67
CA SER A 201 2.77 -3.76 16.71
C SER A 201 2.15 -2.40 16.44
N ILE A 202 2.44 -1.42 17.30
CA ILE A 202 1.92 -0.05 17.19
C ILE A 202 2.99 0.80 16.53
N HIS A 203 2.64 1.40 15.38
CA HIS A 203 3.50 2.29 14.63
C HIS A 203 2.72 3.58 14.33
N GLY A 204 3.17 4.70 14.89
CA GLY A 204 2.53 6.02 14.78
C GLY A 204 1.58 6.37 15.94
N ASP A 205 1.16 7.63 15.99
CA ASP A 205 0.45 8.22 17.14
C ASP A 205 -1.08 8.02 17.10
N ASP A 206 -1.62 7.42 16.03
CA ASP A 206 -3.06 7.42 15.73
C ASP A 206 -3.86 6.21 16.27
N MET A 207 -3.26 5.31 17.06
CA MET A 207 -3.97 4.10 17.51
C MET A 207 -4.72 4.36 18.82
N ILE A 208 -5.95 4.90 18.72
CA ILE A 208 -6.86 5.03 19.86
C ILE A 208 -7.81 3.83 19.88
N PHE A 209 -7.57 2.88 20.79
CA PHE A 209 -8.60 1.89 21.15
C PHE A 209 -9.46 2.52 22.25
N THR A 210 -10.71 2.89 21.95
CA THR A 210 -11.69 3.22 22.99
C THR A 210 -12.50 1.95 23.29
N ALA A 211 -12.36 1.40 24.50
CA ALA A 211 -13.37 0.50 25.04
C ALA A 211 -14.65 1.31 25.26
N ASP A 212 -15.80 0.73 24.94
CA ASP A 212 -17.13 1.37 24.98
C ASP A 212 -17.28 2.44 26.08
N GLY A 213 -17.44 3.69 25.63
CA GLY A 213 -18.09 4.73 26.42
C GLY A 213 -17.29 5.42 27.53
N ASP A 214 -15.99 5.20 27.70
CA ASP A 214 -15.21 5.95 28.70
C ASP A 214 -13.86 6.45 28.17
N SER A 215 -13.72 7.78 28.15
CA SER A 215 -12.55 8.49 27.63
C SER A 215 -11.40 8.48 28.65
N THR A 216 -10.77 7.32 28.84
CA THR A 216 -9.54 7.22 29.65
C THR A 216 -8.33 6.81 28.80
N PRO A 217 -7.17 7.48 28.96
CA PRO A 217 -5.92 7.05 28.32
C PRO A 217 -5.50 5.69 28.88
N ILE A 218 -5.30 4.71 27.99
CA ILE A 218 -4.97 3.35 28.40
C ILE A 218 -3.51 3.31 28.92
N GLY A 219 -3.37 3.17 30.24
CA GLY A 219 -2.12 2.84 30.89
C GLY A 219 -1.67 1.40 30.62
N MET A 220 -0.34 1.22 30.57
CA MET A 220 0.41 -0.01 30.36
C MET A 220 -0.31 -1.30 30.81
N GLY A 221 -0.70 -2.16 29.86
CA GLY A 221 -1.26 -3.48 30.19
C GLY A 221 -2.13 -4.15 29.13
N TRP A 222 -2.44 -3.48 28.01
CA TRP A 222 -3.42 -3.99 27.04
C TRP A 222 -2.76 -4.29 25.70
N ALA A 223 -3.00 -5.49 25.17
CA ALA A 223 -2.53 -5.92 23.86
C ALA A 223 -3.72 -5.91 22.89
N ALA A 224 -3.64 -5.11 21.82
CA ALA A 224 -4.40 -5.42 20.61
C ALA A 224 -3.66 -6.52 19.84
N GLN A 225 -4.31 -7.12 18.85
CA GLN A 225 -3.77 -8.27 18.11
C GLN A 225 -4.10 -8.11 16.63
N PHE A 226 -3.28 -8.61 15.68
CA PHE A 226 -3.69 -8.76 14.28
C PHE A 226 -4.00 -10.23 13.96
N THR A 227 -5.05 -10.45 13.20
CA THR A 227 -5.38 -11.74 12.59
C THR A 227 -5.60 -11.54 11.11
N GLY A 228 -5.19 -12.51 10.31
CA GLY A 228 -5.38 -12.45 8.88
C GLY A 228 -5.13 -13.82 8.31
N LYS A 229 -6.19 -14.47 7.85
CA LYS A 229 -6.12 -15.72 7.11
C LYS A 229 -5.99 -15.37 5.63
N GLN A 230 -4.86 -15.69 5.02
CA GLN A 230 -4.74 -15.68 3.57
C GLN A 230 -5.68 -16.75 3.01
N ILE A 231 -6.52 -16.37 2.05
CA ILE A 231 -7.29 -17.28 1.20
C ILE A 231 -6.72 -17.16 -0.21
#